data_AF-A0A4Q4TJD2-F1
#
_entry.id   AF-A0A4Q4TJD2-F1
#
_cell.length_a   1.000
_cell.length_b   1.000
_cell.length_c   1.000
_cell.angle_alpha   90.00
_cell.angle_beta   90.00
_cell.angle_gamma   90.00
#
_symmetry.space_group_name_H-M   'P 1'
#
loop_
_entity.id
_entity.type
_entity.pdbx_description
1 polymer ?
#
loop_
_entity_poly.entity_id
_entity_poly.type
_entity_poly.pdbx_seq_one_letter_code
_entity_poly.pdbx_strand_id
1 'polypeptide(L)'
;MQITSALLLGLAASGVVARRECGAPAPTEEQIEIAQQFAVTEEVDSVAGNSSRKAPINVNVYFHVLASSTSASGGYLSSTTLDRQLDVMNDAFGPYNIQFTRAGADWTVNSNWANDGSELTMKSFVNNMRYLGYCYFPARVSTGSTDFYYDGCSILSSTVPGGSEAPFNLGMTAVHEIGHWFGLYHTFQGGCTGSGDYVADTPAEASQASGCPIGRDTCSSAGVDPIHNYMDYSDDSCYDEFTPGQVTRINSYWDAYRSSFQ
;
A
#
# COMPACT_ATOMS: atom_id res chain seq x y z
N MET A 1 8.49 -18.70 63.63
CA MET A 1 9.34 -18.29 62.50
C MET A 1 8.45 -18.30 61.26
N GLN A 2 7.78 -17.18 60.98
CA GLN A 2 6.88 -17.03 59.83
C GLN A 2 7.73 -16.63 58.61
N ILE A 3 7.66 -17.41 57.54
CA ILE A 3 8.22 -17.06 56.24
C ILE A 3 7.06 -16.53 55.40
N THR A 4 7.01 -15.22 55.21
CA THR A 4 6.12 -14.57 54.25
C THR A 4 6.73 -14.69 52.85
N SER A 5 6.18 -15.58 52.03
CA SER A 5 6.43 -15.59 50.59
C SER A 5 5.61 -14.49 49.92
N ALA A 6 6.27 -13.44 49.45
CA ALA A 6 5.67 -12.46 48.55
C ALA A 6 5.63 -13.04 47.13
N LEU A 7 4.42 -13.38 46.66
CA LEU A 7 4.18 -13.66 45.25
C LEU A 7 4.24 -12.34 44.49
N LEU A 8 5.29 -12.11 43.69
CA LEU A 8 5.25 -11.11 42.63
C LEU A 8 4.34 -11.65 41.51
N LEU A 9 3.12 -11.12 41.44
CA LEU A 9 2.28 -11.21 40.26
C LEU A 9 2.88 -10.27 39.20
N GLY A 10 3.66 -10.84 38.28
CA GLY A 10 4.01 -10.17 37.04
C GLY A 10 2.75 -9.99 36.20
N LEU A 11 2.27 -8.75 36.09
CA LEU A 11 1.31 -8.36 35.07
C LEU A 11 1.99 -8.50 33.71
N ALA A 12 1.73 -9.61 33.02
CA ALA A 12 1.95 -9.66 31.58
C ALA A 12 0.96 -8.67 30.94
N ALA A 13 1.46 -7.50 30.56
CA ALA A 13 0.73 -6.62 29.67
C ALA A 13 0.60 -7.37 28.34
N SER A 14 -0.57 -7.92 28.05
CA SER A 14 -0.95 -8.35 26.71
C SER A 14 -1.03 -7.10 25.83
N GLY A 15 0.13 -6.65 25.35
CA GLY A 15 0.20 -5.62 24.32
C GLY A 15 -0.53 -6.16 23.10
N VAL A 16 -1.63 -5.53 22.72
CA VAL A 16 -2.20 -5.74 21.38
C VAL A 16 -1.13 -5.27 20.42
N VAL A 17 -0.48 -6.21 19.74
CA VAL A 17 0.45 -5.87 18.65
C VAL A 17 -0.40 -5.18 17.59
N ALA A 18 -0.10 -3.92 17.31
CA ALA A 18 -0.73 -3.20 16.21
C ALA A 18 -0.50 -4.00 14.93
N ARG A 19 -1.57 -4.29 14.18
CA ARG A 19 -1.49 -5.03 12.92
C ARG A 19 -1.88 -4.10 11.79
N ARG A 20 -1.10 -4.12 10.71
CA ARG A 20 -1.52 -3.50 9.45
C ARG A 20 -2.75 -4.24 8.94
N GLU A 21 -3.81 -3.49 8.68
CA GLU A 21 -4.96 -3.95 7.90
C GLU A 21 -5.07 -3.03 6.67
N CYS A 22 -4.89 -3.57 5.47
CA CYS A 22 -5.17 -2.88 4.20
C CYS A 22 -6.59 -3.21 3.74
N GLY A 23 -7.27 -2.18 3.19
CA GLY A 23 -8.66 -2.23 2.76
C GLY A 23 -8.84 -2.37 1.25
N ALA A 24 -7.76 -2.58 0.49
CA ALA A 24 -7.86 -2.84 -0.93
C ALA A 24 -8.81 -4.02 -1.19
N PRO A 25 -9.76 -3.91 -2.13
CA PRO A 25 -10.69 -4.99 -2.42
C PRO A 25 -9.91 -6.21 -2.94
N ALA A 26 -10.44 -7.42 -2.73
CA ALA A 26 -9.89 -8.59 -3.40
C ALA A 26 -9.93 -8.39 -4.92
N PRO A 27 -8.89 -8.80 -5.67
CA PRO A 27 -8.89 -8.66 -7.12
C PRO A 27 -10.04 -9.48 -7.73
N THR A 28 -10.66 -8.92 -8.76
CA THR A 28 -11.70 -9.62 -9.51
C THR A 28 -11.11 -10.75 -10.36
N GLU A 29 -11.95 -11.68 -10.84
CA GLU A 29 -11.51 -12.73 -11.75
C GLU A 29 -10.84 -12.15 -13.01
N GLU A 30 -11.41 -11.08 -13.58
CA GLU A 30 -10.83 -10.38 -14.72
C GLU A 30 -9.43 -9.84 -14.41
N GLN A 31 -9.25 -9.23 -13.22
CA GLN A 31 -7.94 -8.70 -12.79
C GLN A 31 -6.93 -9.82 -12.57
N ILE A 32 -7.37 -10.98 -12.07
CA ILE A 32 -6.53 -12.18 -11.95
C ILE A 32 -6.11 -12.69 -13.33
N GLU A 33 -7.04 -12.80 -14.28
CA GLU A 33 -6.74 -13.22 -15.66
C GLU A 33 -5.73 -12.27 -16.33
N ILE A 34 -5.88 -10.95 -16.14
CA ILE A 34 -4.93 -9.96 -16.65
C ILE A 34 -3.55 -10.12 -16.00
N ALA A 35 -3.48 -10.31 -14.68
CA ALA A 35 -2.22 -10.52 -13.97
C ALA A 35 -1.49 -11.77 -14.48
N GLN A 36 -2.22 -12.85 -14.77
CA GLN A 36 -1.69 -14.06 -15.39
C GLN A 36 -1.14 -13.81 -16.80
N GLN A 37 -1.86 -13.05 -17.63
CA GLN A 37 -1.41 -12.69 -18.97
C GLN A 37 -0.14 -11.83 -18.95
N PHE A 38 -0.06 -10.88 -18.03
CA PHE A 38 1.15 -10.09 -17.82
C PHE A 38 2.30 -10.97 -17.34
N ALA A 39 2.11 -11.84 -16.36
CA ALA A 39 3.16 -12.75 -15.90
C ALA A 39 3.78 -13.58 -17.04
N VAL A 40 2.95 -14.11 -17.95
CA VAL A 40 3.43 -14.85 -19.13
C VAL A 40 4.24 -13.95 -20.07
N THR A 41 3.77 -12.74 -20.33
CA THR A 41 4.42 -11.81 -21.26
C THR A 41 5.75 -11.29 -20.70
N GLU A 42 5.77 -10.96 -19.41
CA GLU A 42 6.93 -10.47 -18.67
C GLU A 42 8.04 -11.53 -18.60
N GLU A 43 7.68 -12.81 -18.39
CA GLU A 43 8.62 -13.93 -18.44
C GLU A 43 9.24 -14.08 -19.84
N VAL A 44 8.42 -13.99 -20.90
CA VAL A 44 8.91 -14.07 -22.29
C VAL A 44 9.89 -12.93 -22.59
N ASP A 45 9.56 -11.70 -22.20
CA ASP A 45 10.43 -10.54 -22.42
C ASP A 45 11.74 -10.65 -21.62
N SER A 46 11.68 -11.16 -20.40
CA SER A 46 12.85 -11.44 -19.55
C SER A 46 13.79 -12.46 -20.21
N VAL A 47 13.25 -13.60 -20.66
CA VAL A 47 14.04 -14.66 -21.32
C VAL A 47 14.61 -14.21 -22.67
N ALA A 48 13.86 -13.40 -23.42
CA ALA A 48 14.32 -12.84 -24.69
C ALA A 48 15.44 -11.78 -24.53
N GLY A 49 15.74 -11.35 -23.29
CA GLY A 49 16.66 -10.25 -23.03
C GLY A 49 16.12 -8.92 -23.56
N ASN A 50 14.81 -8.81 -23.74
CA ASN A 50 14.14 -7.62 -24.28
C ASN A 50 13.91 -6.57 -23.18
N SER A 51 14.95 -6.33 -22.38
CA SER A 51 14.98 -5.32 -21.31
C SER A 51 15.11 -3.92 -21.93
N SER A 52 14.12 -3.54 -22.73
CA SER A 52 14.00 -2.16 -23.18
C SER A 52 13.88 -1.27 -21.94
N ARG A 53 14.74 -0.24 -21.86
CA ARG A 53 14.69 0.73 -20.76
C ARG A 53 13.31 1.39 -20.79
N LYS A 54 12.45 1.02 -19.85
CA LYS A 54 11.12 1.62 -19.72
C LYS A 54 11.26 3.12 -19.47
N ALA A 55 10.35 3.88 -20.09
CA ALA A 55 10.32 5.33 -19.91
C ALA A 55 10.05 5.68 -18.43
N PRO A 56 10.58 6.81 -17.92
CA PRO A 56 10.22 7.26 -16.58
C PRO A 56 8.71 7.42 -16.44
N ILE A 57 8.16 6.92 -15.34
CA ILE A 57 6.76 7.14 -14.96
C ILE A 57 6.71 8.40 -14.12
N ASN A 58 5.90 9.37 -14.52
CA ASN A 58 5.63 10.57 -13.75
C ASN A 58 4.16 10.56 -13.36
N VAL A 59 3.84 10.81 -12.10
CA VAL A 59 2.46 10.82 -11.61
C VAL A 59 2.17 12.18 -10.97
N ASN A 60 1.15 12.86 -11.50
CA ASN A 60 0.62 14.08 -10.89
C ASN A 60 -0.28 13.71 -9.71
N VAL A 61 0.06 14.17 -8.51
CA VAL A 61 -0.65 13.86 -7.26
C VAL A 61 -1.51 15.04 -6.84
N TYR A 62 -2.79 14.77 -6.60
CA TYR A 62 -3.73 15.70 -5.98
C TYR A 62 -4.10 15.16 -4.59
N PHE A 63 -3.81 15.93 -3.55
CA PHE A 63 -4.15 15.56 -2.18
C PHE A 63 -5.48 16.18 -1.75
N HIS A 64 -6.44 15.35 -1.37
CA HIS A 64 -7.72 15.80 -0.82
C HIS A 64 -7.72 15.54 0.68
N VAL A 65 -7.41 16.56 1.49
CA VAL A 65 -7.29 16.42 2.95
C VAL A 65 -8.64 16.54 3.62
N LEU A 66 -8.82 15.62 4.57
CA LEU A 66 -10.11 15.30 5.10
C LEU A 66 -10.15 15.23 6.59
N ALA A 67 -10.91 16.13 7.18
CA ALA A 67 -10.86 16.30 8.61
C ALA A 67 -12.24 16.59 9.21
N SER A 68 -12.44 16.10 10.42
CA SER A 68 -13.61 16.45 11.25
C SER A 68 -13.46 17.82 11.91
N SER A 69 -12.23 18.31 12.04
CA SER A 69 -11.90 19.65 12.55
C SER A 69 -10.56 20.14 11.98
N THR A 70 -10.10 21.33 12.34
CA THR A 70 -8.78 21.84 11.94
C THR A 70 -7.63 21.33 12.81
N SER A 71 -7.88 20.43 13.77
CA SER A 71 -6.83 19.83 14.58
C SER A 71 -6.23 18.59 13.91
N ALA A 72 -4.97 18.27 14.25
CA ALA A 72 -4.33 17.04 13.82
C ALA A 72 -5.12 15.79 14.27
N SER A 73 -5.65 15.80 15.51
CA SER A 73 -6.51 14.73 16.02
C SER A 73 -7.84 14.61 15.28
N GLY A 74 -8.26 15.66 14.59
CA GLY A 74 -9.42 15.65 13.70
C GLY A 74 -9.09 15.18 12.28
N GLY A 75 -7.85 14.78 12.00
CA GLY A 75 -7.39 14.35 10.68
C GLY A 75 -6.84 15.47 9.79
N TYR A 76 -6.73 16.71 10.30
CA TYR A 76 -6.21 17.82 9.53
C TYR A 76 -4.69 17.70 9.36
N LEU A 77 -4.22 17.72 8.10
CA LEU A 77 -2.81 17.64 7.75
C LEU A 77 -2.30 18.98 7.22
N SER A 78 -1.12 19.40 7.62
CA SER A 78 -0.49 20.61 7.05
C SER A 78 0.03 20.36 5.63
N SER A 79 0.18 21.41 4.82
CA SER A 79 0.84 21.28 3.50
C SER A 79 2.24 20.64 3.63
N THR A 80 3.02 21.01 4.65
CA THR A 80 4.34 20.44 4.91
C THR A 80 4.28 18.94 5.23
N THR A 81 3.17 18.45 5.80
CA THR A 81 2.96 17.01 5.98
C THR A 81 2.71 16.30 4.65
N LEU A 82 1.94 16.93 3.75
CA LEU A 82 1.73 16.39 2.40
C LEU A 82 3.02 16.35 1.59
N ASP A 83 3.84 17.39 1.68
CA ASP A 83 5.14 17.45 1.00
C ASP A 83 6.08 16.35 1.55
N ARG A 84 6.13 16.14 2.87
CA ARG A 84 6.89 15.02 3.46
C ARG A 84 6.37 13.64 3.03
N GLN A 85 5.06 13.48 2.86
CA GLN A 85 4.51 12.23 2.33
C GLN A 85 4.91 12.02 0.86
N LEU A 86 4.94 13.08 0.06
CA LEU A 86 5.41 13.05 -1.32
C LEU A 86 6.91 12.69 -1.39
N ASP A 87 7.71 13.21 -0.46
CA ASP A 87 9.13 12.85 -0.35
C ASP A 87 9.29 11.35 -0.06
N VAL A 88 8.57 10.80 0.91
CA VAL A 88 8.59 9.34 1.21
C VAL A 88 8.17 8.51 -0.02
N MET A 89 7.16 8.94 -0.76
CA MET A 89 6.77 8.28 -2.01
C MET A 89 7.90 8.32 -3.04
N ASN A 90 8.54 9.47 -3.24
CA ASN A 90 9.66 9.60 -4.18
C ASN A 90 10.92 8.84 -3.72
N ASP A 91 11.15 8.71 -2.42
CA ASP A 91 12.25 7.91 -1.87
C ASP A 91 12.03 6.42 -2.14
N ALA A 92 10.81 5.92 -1.96
CA ALA A 92 10.48 4.51 -2.20
C ALA A 92 10.43 4.15 -3.69
N PHE A 93 9.89 5.02 -4.54
CA PHE A 93 9.64 4.72 -5.95
C PHE A 93 10.72 5.27 -6.91
N GLY A 94 11.49 6.27 -6.48
CA GLY A 94 12.53 6.94 -7.25
C GLY A 94 13.62 6.00 -7.79
N PRO A 95 14.14 5.03 -7.00
CA PRO A 95 15.10 4.03 -7.49
C PRO A 95 14.59 3.23 -8.71
N TYR A 96 13.28 3.14 -8.87
CA TYR A 96 12.60 2.42 -9.97
C TYR A 96 12.16 3.34 -11.12
N ASN A 97 12.67 4.58 -11.14
CA ASN A 97 12.37 5.57 -12.18
C ASN A 97 10.89 5.96 -12.26
N ILE A 98 10.20 5.90 -11.12
CA ILE A 98 8.85 6.41 -10.91
C ILE A 98 8.94 7.66 -10.02
N GLN A 99 8.31 8.75 -10.44
CA GLN A 99 8.32 10.02 -9.72
C GLN A 99 6.90 10.55 -9.51
N PHE A 100 6.67 11.18 -8.37
CA PHE A 100 5.43 11.84 -8.01
C PHE A 100 5.65 13.34 -7.89
N THR A 101 4.81 14.10 -8.58
CA THR A 101 4.79 15.57 -8.52
C THR A 101 3.48 16.03 -7.93
N ARG A 102 3.53 16.86 -6.87
CA ARG A 102 2.32 17.44 -6.31
C ARG A 102 1.73 18.48 -7.27
N ALA A 103 0.60 18.13 -7.86
CA ALA A 103 -0.14 18.97 -8.80
C ALA A 103 -1.21 19.83 -8.11
N GLY A 104 -1.69 19.43 -6.93
CA GLY A 104 -2.64 20.21 -6.15
C GLY A 104 -2.89 19.67 -4.75
N ALA A 105 -3.54 20.48 -3.92
CA ALA A 105 -4.14 20.02 -2.69
C ALA A 105 -5.30 20.90 -2.26
N ASP A 106 -6.27 20.30 -1.60
CA ASP A 106 -7.40 20.98 -0.97
C ASP A 106 -7.72 20.35 0.39
N TRP A 107 -8.50 21.08 1.18
CA TRP A 107 -8.85 20.71 2.54
C TRP A 107 -10.35 20.90 2.75
N THR A 108 -11.00 19.85 3.24
CA THR A 108 -12.40 19.91 3.64
C THR A 108 -12.55 19.51 5.09
N VAL A 109 -13.13 20.42 5.87
CA VAL A 109 -13.49 20.18 7.27
C VAL A 109 -14.99 19.90 7.33
N ASN A 110 -15.36 18.64 7.49
CA ASN A 110 -16.75 18.21 7.58
C ASN A 110 -16.87 16.97 8.47
N SER A 111 -17.43 17.14 9.67
CA SER A 111 -17.57 16.06 10.65
C SER A 111 -18.51 14.94 10.22
N ASN A 112 -19.47 15.18 9.31
CA ASN A 112 -20.38 14.13 8.85
C ASN A 112 -19.74 13.29 7.75
N TRP A 113 -18.94 13.89 6.89
CA TRP A 113 -18.18 13.20 5.85
C TRP A 113 -16.97 12.47 6.43
N ALA A 114 -16.41 13.01 7.52
CA ALA A 114 -15.49 12.32 8.39
C ALA A 114 -16.16 11.25 9.28
N ASN A 115 -17.32 10.68 8.91
CA ASN A 115 -18.00 9.59 9.65
C ASN A 115 -18.78 8.57 8.74
N ASP A 116 -18.39 8.41 7.48
CA ASP A 116 -18.75 7.27 6.59
C ASP A 116 -20.25 7.01 6.29
N GLY A 117 -20.89 7.89 5.51
CA GLY A 117 -22.31 7.74 5.11
C GLY A 117 -22.59 7.37 3.65
N SER A 118 -21.64 7.53 2.71
CA SER A 118 -21.82 7.23 1.27
C SER A 118 -20.53 7.49 0.46
N GLU A 119 -19.78 6.43 0.09
CA GLU A 119 -18.48 6.49 -0.60
C GLU A 119 -18.43 7.35 -1.88
N LEU A 120 -19.48 7.31 -2.73
CA LEU A 120 -19.58 8.16 -3.93
C LEU A 120 -19.64 9.65 -3.62
N THR A 121 -20.18 10.01 -2.47
CA THR A 121 -20.24 11.40 -1.96
C THR A 121 -18.92 11.79 -1.27
N MET A 122 -18.02 10.81 -1.08
CA MET A 122 -16.94 10.80 -0.10
C MET A 122 -15.56 10.68 -0.76
N LYS A 123 -15.45 10.18 -1.98
CA LYS A 123 -14.27 10.49 -2.83
C LYS A 123 -14.26 11.93 -3.34
N SER A 124 -15.27 12.69 -2.93
CA SER A 124 -15.17 14.10 -2.58
C SER A 124 -15.24 14.28 -1.06
N PHE A 125 -14.28 13.77 -0.28
CA PHE A 125 -14.10 13.90 1.19
C PHE A 125 -14.55 12.72 2.17
N VAL A 126 -13.63 11.87 2.75
CA VAL A 126 -13.83 10.78 3.81
C VAL A 126 -12.95 10.81 5.10
N ASN A 127 -13.48 10.30 6.23
CA ASN A 127 -12.79 9.28 7.08
C ASN A 127 -13.71 8.51 8.09
N ASN A 128 -13.71 7.16 8.10
CA ASN A 128 -13.76 6.31 9.31
C ASN A 128 -13.29 4.89 8.91
N MET A 129 -12.06 4.81 8.41
CA MET A 129 -11.50 3.58 7.87
C MET A 129 -11.09 2.63 9.00
N ARG A 130 -11.63 1.42 9.03
CA ARG A 130 -11.10 0.30 9.84
C ARG A 130 -9.67 -0.07 9.43
N TYR A 131 -9.32 0.21 8.18
CA TYR A 131 -8.03 -0.07 7.55
C TYR A 131 -7.10 1.14 7.60
N LEU A 132 -5.79 0.92 7.49
CA LEU A 132 -4.81 2.00 7.40
C LEU A 132 -4.90 2.76 6.06
N GLY A 133 -5.32 2.06 5.02
CA GLY A 133 -5.38 2.57 3.65
C GLY A 133 -6.18 1.64 2.75
N TYR A 134 -6.52 2.13 1.57
CA TYR A 134 -6.90 1.31 0.42
C TYR A 134 -6.67 2.08 -0.88
N CYS A 135 -6.29 1.36 -1.94
CA CYS A 135 -6.44 1.81 -3.32
C CYS A 135 -7.23 0.79 -4.14
N TYR A 136 -7.78 1.25 -5.26
CA TYR A 136 -8.37 0.36 -6.26
C TYR A 136 -7.33 -0.09 -7.27
N PHE A 137 -7.39 -1.38 -7.62
CA PHE A 137 -6.61 -1.94 -8.71
C PHE A 137 -6.92 -1.27 -10.05
N PRO A 138 -5.97 -1.24 -11.00
CA PRO A 138 -6.21 -0.76 -12.35
C PRO A 138 -7.43 -1.42 -13.00
N ALA A 139 -8.27 -0.58 -13.59
CA ALA A 139 -9.44 -0.99 -14.38
C ALA A 139 -9.61 -0.07 -15.58
N ARG A 140 -10.30 -0.54 -16.62
CA ARG A 140 -10.65 0.32 -17.76
C ARG A 140 -11.75 1.27 -17.33
N VAL A 141 -11.40 2.52 -17.09
CA VAL A 141 -12.34 3.57 -16.69
C VAL A 141 -12.62 4.53 -17.84
N SER A 142 -13.79 5.16 -17.83
CA SER A 142 -14.14 6.25 -18.75
C SER A 142 -14.32 7.53 -17.93
N THR A 143 -13.76 8.64 -18.38
CA THR A 143 -13.87 9.92 -17.65
C THR A 143 -15.32 10.24 -17.30
N GLY A 144 -15.59 10.47 -16.02
CA GLY A 144 -16.92 10.74 -15.48
C GLY A 144 -17.76 9.50 -15.16
N SER A 145 -17.26 8.28 -15.38
CA SER A 145 -17.89 7.06 -14.86
C SER A 145 -17.72 6.94 -13.35
N THR A 146 -18.54 6.10 -12.73
CA THR A 146 -18.42 5.77 -11.31
C THR A 146 -17.03 5.23 -10.97
N ASP A 147 -16.51 4.31 -11.77
CA ASP A 147 -15.18 3.71 -11.56
C ASP A 147 -14.06 4.72 -11.73
N PHE A 148 -14.23 5.73 -12.59
CA PHE A 148 -13.29 6.84 -12.71
C PHE A 148 -13.20 7.65 -11.41
N TYR A 149 -14.34 7.91 -10.75
CA TYR A 149 -14.35 8.59 -9.45
C TYR A 149 -13.86 7.69 -8.30
N TYR A 150 -13.99 6.37 -8.45
CA TYR A 150 -13.39 5.41 -7.53
C TYR A 150 -11.91 5.18 -7.75
N ASP A 151 -11.31 5.63 -8.84
CA ASP A 151 -9.88 5.45 -9.00
C ASP A 151 -9.07 6.28 -7.99
N GLY A 152 -7.96 5.72 -7.53
CA GLY A 152 -7.07 6.35 -6.55
C GLY A 152 -7.15 5.74 -5.15
N CYS A 153 -6.61 6.48 -4.20
CA CYS A 153 -6.21 5.98 -2.89
C CYS A 153 -6.79 6.81 -1.75
N SER A 154 -7.22 6.14 -0.69
CA SER A 154 -7.67 6.74 0.56
C SER A 154 -6.76 6.25 1.68
N ILE A 155 -6.13 7.17 2.41
CA ILE A 155 -5.12 6.85 3.43
C ILE A 155 -5.55 7.45 4.77
N LEU A 156 -5.45 6.66 5.84
CA LEU A 156 -5.71 7.12 7.19
C LEU A 156 -4.68 8.19 7.56
N SER A 157 -5.15 9.41 7.87
CA SER A 157 -4.29 10.57 8.09
C SER A 157 -3.31 10.42 9.26
N SER A 158 -3.54 9.51 10.21
CA SER A 158 -2.59 9.22 11.29
C SER A 158 -1.36 8.41 10.86
N THR A 159 -1.34 7.86 9.64
CA THR A 159 -0.25 7.02 9.10
C THR A 159 0.81 7.79 8.31
N VAL A 160 0.58 9.09 8.06
CA VAL A 160 1.54 9.95 7.38
C VAL A 160 2.84 10.14 8.19
N PRO A 161 3.95 10.61 7.59
CA PRO A 161 5.22 10.80 8.30
C PRO A 161 5.10 11.68 9.55
N GLY A 162 5.37 11.08 10.72
CA GLY A 162 5.25 11.73 12.03
C GLY A 162 3.82 11.79 12.58
N GLY A 163 2.90 11.02 12.01
CA GLY A 163 1.54 10.83 12.51
C GLY A 163 1.48 10.01 13.80
N SER A 164 0.27 9.80 14.33
CA SER A 164 0.05 9.11 15.61
C SER A 164 -0.07 7.59 15.51
N GLU A 165 -0.18 7.03 14.31
CA GLU A 165 -0.43 5.59 14.10
C GLU A 165 0.87 4.76 14.14
N ALA A 166 1.69 4.91 15.16
CA ALA A 166 2.90 4.10 15.29
C ALA A 166 2.51 2.61 15.49
N PRO A 167 3.18 1.65 14.83
CA PRO A 167 4.43 1.77 14.05
C PRO A 167 4.26 2.08 12.55
N PHE A 168 3.06 2.45 12.10
CA PHE A 168 2.69 2.69 10.71
C PHE A 168 2.61 4.20 10.35
N ASN A 169 3.47 5.01 10.95
CA ASN A 169 3.43 6.48 10.88
C ASN A 169 4.65 7.10 10.18
N LEU A 170 5.30 6.35 9.29
CA LEU A 170 6.41 6.82 8.46
C LEU A 170 5.97 7.07 7.01
N GLY A 171 4.68 6.92 6.69
CA GLY A 171 4.12 7.15 5.38
C GLY A 171 4.17 5.94 4.44
N MET A 172 4.59 4.76 4.91
CA MET A 172 4.69 3.57 4.05
C MET A 172 3.34 2.94 3.75
N THR A 173 2.30 3.26 4.53
CA THR A 173 0.92 2.93 4.15
C THR A 173 0.59 3.48 2.76
N ALA A 174 0.92 4.73 2.45
CA ALA A 174 0.67 5.26 1.11
C ALA A 174 1.50 4.52 0.03
N VAL A 175 2.74 4.14 0.34
CA VAL A 175 3.62 3.40 -0.59
C VAL A 175 3.02 2.03 -0.94
N HIS A 176 2.60 1.28 0.08
CA HIS A 176 1.92 -0.01 -0.07
C HIS A 176 0.66 0.10 -0.94
N GLU A 177 -0.22 1.03 -0.58
CA GLU A 177 -1.50 1.18 -1.27
C GLU A 177 -1.29 1.62 -2.73
N ILE A 178 -0.33 2.52 -2.99
CA ILE A 178 0.03 2.91 -4.36
C ILE A 178 0.58 1.72 -5.17
N GLY A 179 1.23 0.74 -4.52
CA GLY A 179 1.54 -0.54 -5.13
C GLY A 179 0.31 -1.25 -5.70
N HIS A 180 -0.80 -1.29 -4.95
CA HIS A 180 -2.09 -1.78 -5.45
C HIS A 180 -2.65 -0.90 -6.58
N TRP A 181 -2.53 0.42 -6.49
CA TRP A 181 -2.96 1.32 -7.57
C TRP A 181 -2.20 1.09 -8.89
N PHE A 182 -0.96 0.59 -8.80
CA PHE A 182 -0.15 0.10 -9.92
C PHE A 182 -0.36 -1.39 -10.25
N GLY A 183 -1.27 -2.08 -9.57
CA GLY A 183 -1.65 -3.47 -9.88
C GLY A 183 -0.82 -4.56 -9.20
N LEU A 184 -0.05 -4.24 -8.16
CA LEU A 184 0.65 -5.24 -7.36
C LEU A 184 -0.29 -5.87 -6.34
N TYR A 185 -0.25 -7.19 -6.19
CA TYR A 185 -0.95 -7.89 -5.11
C TYR A 185 -0.08 -8.02 -3.88
N HIS A 186 -0.71 -8.37 -2.76
CA HIS A 186 0.02 -8.75 -1.56
C HIS A 186 0.94 -9.93 -1.84
N THR A 187 2.15 -9.92 -1.27
CA THR A 187 3.14 -11.00 -1.43
C THR A 187 2.64 -12.36 -0.91
N PHE A 188 1.79 -12.35 0.12
CA PHE A 188 1.12 -13.54 0.66
C PHE A 188 -0.12 -13.99 -0.12
N GLN A 189 -0.47 -13.33 -1.23
CA GLN A 189 -1.62 -13.71 -2.04
C GLN A 189 -1.41 -15.11 -2.62
N GLY A 190 -2.41 -15.98 -2.52
CA GLY A 190 -2.32 -17.38 -2.99
C GLY A 190 -1.54 -18.33 -2.06
N GLY A 191 -0.82 -17.82 -1.06
CA GLY A 191 -0.08 -18.64 -0.09
C GLY A 191 1.10 -19.41 -0.71
N CYS A 192 1.51 -20.50 -0.06
CA CYS A 192 2.65 -21.33 -0.51
C CYS A 192 2.44 -22.14 -1.79
N THR A 193 1.29 -21.98 -2.47
CA THR A 193 0.93 -22.83 -3.60
C THR A 193 0.38 -22.00 -4.75
N GLY A 194 0.57 -22.46 -5.98
CA GLY A 194 0.08 -21.76 -7.17
C GLY A 194 1.03 -20.65 -7.61
N SER A 195 0.47 -19.55 -8.12
CA SER A 195 1.22 -18.47 -8.75
C SER A 195 1.46 -17.26 -7.83
N GLY A 196 1.15 -17.35 -6.54
CA GLY A 196 1.39 -16.28 -5.57
C GLY A 196 0.67 -14.97 -5.91
N ASP A 197 1.42 -13.88 -5.83
CA ASP A 197 1.06 -12.52 -6.26
C ASP A 197 1.16 -12.31 -7.79
N TYR A 198 1.42 -13.40 -8.53
CA TYR A 198 1.71 -13.44 -9.97
C TYR A 198 3.02 -12.77 -10.36
N VAL A 199 3.95 -12.51 -9.45
CA VAL A 199 5.27 -11.97 -9.75
C VAL A 199 6.33 -13.04 -9.44
N ALA A 200 7.04 -13.50 -10.47
CA ALA A 200 7.87 -14.70 -10.38
C ALA A 200 9.07 -14.59 -9.42
N ASP A 201 9.59 -13.38 -9.18
CA ASP A 201 10.73 -13.14 -8.30
C ASP A 201 10.34 -12.73 -6.87
N THR A 202 9.05 -12.70 -6.55
CA THR A 202 8.55 -12.60 -5.18
C THR A 202 8.50 -14.00 -4.55
N PRO A 203 9.27 -14.30 -3.49
CA PRO A 203 9.13 -15.55 -2.76
C PRO A 203 7.71 -15.73 -2.20
N ALA A 204 7.16 -16.94 -2.32
CA ALA A 204 5.86 -17.25 -1.76
C ALA A 204 5.91 -17.32 -0.22
N GLU A 205 4.88 -16.81 0.43
CA GLU A 205 4.70 -16.89 1.88
C GLU A 205 3.27 -17.32 2.24
N ALA A 206 3.08 -18.00 3.38
CA ALA A 206 1.81 -18.61 3.75
C ALA A 206 0.78 -17.60 4.27
N SER A 207 1.25 -16.50 4.83
CA SER A 207 0.44 -15.44 5.46
C SER A 207 1.25 -14.17 5.54
N GLN A 208 0.64 -13.05 5.90
CA GLN A 208 1.33 -11.79 6.09
C GLN A 208 2.32 -11.80 7.27
N ALA A 209 3.38 -11.00 7.16
CA ALA A 209 4.23 -10.66 8.29
C ALA A 209 3.55 -9.62 9.21
N SER A 210 4.14 -9.43 10.40
CA SER A 210 3.77 -8.37 11.33
C SER A 210 4.97 -8.02 12.20
N GLY A 211 5.14 -6.75 12.53
CA GLY A 211 6.35 -6.27 13.19
C GLY A 211 7.52 -6.22 12.21
N CYS A 212 8.71 -6.48 12.76
CA CYS A 212 9.97 -6.56 12.03
C CYS A 212 10.62 -7.92 12.26
N PRO A 213 10.07 -9.01 11.68
CA PRO A 213 10.64 -10.34 11.86
C PRO A 213 12.02 -10.43 11.20
N ILE A 214 12.78 -11.49 11.52
CA ILE A 214 14.08 -11.78 10.90
C ILE A 214 14.07 -13.24 10.46
N GLY A 215 14.40 -13.48 9.18
CA GLY A 215 14.53 -14.83 8.63
C GLY A 215 13.23 -15.65 8.68
N ARG A 216 12.08 -14.98 8.58
CA ARG A 216 10.78 -15.64 8.50
C ARG A 216 10.71 -16.39 7.17
N ASP A 217 10.29 -17.65 7.23
CA ASP A 217 10.20 -18.54 6.08
C ASP A 217 9.05 -19.52 6.35
N THR A 218 7.92 -19.31 5.71
CA THR A 218 6.68 -20.03 5.97
C THR A 218 6.35 -21.06 4.89
N CYS A 219 7.06 -21.03 3.76
CA CYS A 219 6.87 -21.94 2.65
C CYS A 219 8.12 -22.80 2.42
N SER A 220 7.95 -23.98 1.83
CA SER A 220 9.08 -24.85 1.49
C SER A 220 9.69 -24.58 0.11
N SER A 221 9.07 -23.66 -0.64
CA SER A 221 9.59 -23.14 -1.92
C SER A 221 10.88 -22.36 -1.70
N ALA A 222 11.61 -22.09 -2.78
CA ALA A 222 12.85 -21.32 -2.68
C ALA A 222 12.58 -19.84 -2.33
N GLY A 223 13.46 -19.25 -1.53
CA GLY A 223 13.35 -17.89 -1.01
C GLY A 223 12.79 -17.86 0.41
N VAL A 224 13.15 -16.84 1.18
CA VAL A 224 12.55 -16.55 2.50
C VAL A 224 11.34 -15.64 2.30
N ASP A 225 10.44 -15.58 3.27
CA ASP A 225 9.28 -14.67 3.19
C ASP A 225 9.77 -13.24 2.91
N PRO A 226 9.13 -12.50 1.99
CA PRO A 226 9.57 -11.18 1.54
C PRO A 226 9.20 -10.07 2.55
N ILE A 227 9.64 -10.23 3.80
CA ILE A 227 9.27 -9.40 4.96
C ILE A 227 9.65 -7.91 4.85
N HIS A 228 10.52 -7.55 3.91
CA HIS A 228 10.93 -6.17 3.64
C HIS A 228 10.24 -5.56 2.41
N ASN A 229 9.43 -6.36 1.72
CA ASN A 229 8.70 -5.92 0.54
C ASN A 229 7.56 -4.97 0.92
N TYR A 230 7.39 -3.88 0.18
CA TYR A 230 6.32 -2.92 0.43
C TYR A 230 4.92 -3.53 0.35
N MET A 231 4.74 -4.69 -0.31
CA MET A 231 3.44 -5.37 -0.45
C MET A 231 3.15 -6.44 0.63
N ASP A 232 4.02 -6.62 1.62
CA ASP A 232 3.72 -7.38 2.86
C ASP A 232 3.13 -6.45 3.94
N TYR A 233 2.89 -6.90 5.18
CA TYR A 233 2.32 -6.15 6.31
C TYR A 233 3.28 -5.88 7.47
N SER A 234 4.58 -5.97 7.23
CA SER A 234 5.59 -5.52 8.19
C SER A 234 5.41 -4.04 8.61
N ASP A 235 6.03 -3.69 9.73
CA ASP A 235 6.06 -2.31 10.22
C ASP A 235 6.80 -1.41 9.23
N ASP A 236 6.42 -0.13 9.16
CA ASP A 236 6.96 0.82 8.18
C ASP A 236 8.49 0.85 8.16
N SER A 237 9.12 0.74 9.34
CA SER A 237 10.58 0.82 9.49
C SER A 237 11.35 -0.35 8.88
N CYS A 238 10.64 -1.40 8.49
CA CYS A 238 11.21 -2.64 7.98
C CYS A 238 10.95 -2.84 6.50
N TYR A 239 10.22 -1.95 5.83
CA TYR A 239 10.16 -1.98 4.39
C TYR A 239 11.37 -1.30 3.75
N ASP A 240 11.83 -1.84 2.62
CA ASP A 240 12.89 -1.22 1.83
C ASP A 240 12.82 -1.47 0.31
N GLU A 241 11.91 -2.33 -0.19
CA GLU A 241 11.96 -2.70 -1.62
C GLU A 241 10.63 -3.09 -2.30
N PHE A 242 10.60 -2.86 -3.61
CA PHE A 242 9.91 -3.71 -4.59
C PHE A 242 10.93 -4.61 -5.30
N THR A 243 10.50 -5.80 -5.73
CA THR A 243 11.32 -6.67 -6.57
C THR A 243 11.43 -6.13 -8.01
N PRO A 244 12.47 -6.51 -8.78
CA PRO A 244 12.53 -6.19 -10.21
C PRO A 244 11.30 -6.65 -11.01
N GLY A 245 10.72 -7.81 -10.67
CA GLY A 245 9.49 -8.32 -11.26
C GLY A 245 8.28 -7.44 -10.93
N GLN A 246 8.15 -6.97 -9.68
CA GLN A 246 7.10 -6.03 -9.29
C GLN A 246 7.24 -4.70 -10.05
N VAL A 247 8.46 -4.20 -10.24
CA VAL A 247 8.70 -2.98 -11.05
C VAL A 247 8.30 -3.20 -12.51
N THR A 248 8.58 -4.39 -13.06
CA THR A 248 8.13 -4.77 -14.41
C THR A 248 6.61 -4.77 -14.49
N ARG A 249 5.94 -5.36 -13.49
CA ARG A 249 4.47 -5.39 -13.38
C ARG A 249 3.85 -3.99 -13.28
N ILE A 250 4.45 -3.09 -12.48
CA ILE A 250 4.04 -1.69 -12.40
C ILE A 250 4.04 -1.06 -13.81
N ASN A 251 5.09 -1.29 -14.59
CA ASN A 251 5.18 -0.76 -15.96
C ASN A 251 4.13 -1.38 -16.90
N SER A 252 3.86 -2.68 -16.81
CA SER A 252 2.81 -3.34 -17.60
C SER A 252 1.43 -2.73 -17.35
N TYR A 253 1.06 -2.55 -16.08
CA TYR A 253 -0.20 -1.90 -15.72
C TYR A 253 -0.22 -0.41 -16.06
N TRP A 254 0.90 0.29 -15.90
CA TRP A 254 1.02 1.69 -16.29
C TRP A 254 0.71 1.88 -17.77
N ASP A 255 1.41 1.13 -18.62
CA ASP A 255 1.29 1.22 -20.07
C ASP A 255 -0.15 0.90 -20.51
N ALA A 256 -0.78 -0.11 -19.90
CA ALA A 256 -2.10 -0.58 -20.28
C ALA A 256 -3.28 0.26 -19.76
N TYR A 257 -3.16 0.90 -18.59
CA TYR A 257 -4.32 1.52 -17.90
C TYR A 257 -4.14 2.99 -17.55
N ARG A 258 -2.90 3.49 -17.41
CA ARG A 258 -2.64 4.78 -16.75
C ARG A 258 -1.99 5.81 -17.68
N SER A 259 -1.11 5.36 -18.58
CA SER A 259 -0.27 6.22 -19.41
C SER A 259 -1.05 7.25 -20.25
N SER A 260 -2.30 6.95 -20.61
CA SER A 260 -3.18 7.83 -21.39
C SER A 260 -3.82 8.98 -20.60
N PHE A 261 -3.66 9.02 -19.28
CA PHE A 261 -4.28 10.02 -18.39
C PHE A 261 -3.29 11.05 -17.83
N GLN A 262 -2.09 11.12 -18.40
CA GLN A 262 -1.07 12.13 -18.10
C GLN A 262 -1.48 13.54 -18.55
#